data_AF-A0A3S0BYE3-F1
#
_entry.id   AF-A0A3S0BYE3-F1
#
_cell.length_a   1.000
_cell.length_b   1.000
_cell.length_c   1.000
_cell.angle_alpha   90.00
_cell.angle_beta   90.00
_cell.angle_gamma   90.00
#
_symmetry.space_group_name_H-M   'P 1'
#
loop_
_entity.id
_entity.type
_entity.pdbx_description
1 polymer ?
#
loop_
_entity_poly.entity_id
_entity_poly.type
_entity_poly.pdbx_seq_one_letter_code
_entity_poly.pdbx_strand_id
1 'polypeptide(L)'
;MGVDARRWPPPLPPVWGGESVAALHPSGLGCVCQMPPGQGRARARCGPAGALTLATATPHGDLMSPLNRPASFLPRLVGAAAVAAALCGGGAAHAGLLTFDHPGLIDIDNATDIARYHEAGFVISGPSASFLPLDDAMFGGFDSTPFTLSREGGGLFSLQSFDALPEDFGFGPGTLLVSGLLDGVQVASLAADLSSASHLVLDSRWAQLTEVSFAGTGGFALDNIAANVPEPGSLALTGSALLIALGRRRRA
;
A
#
# COMPACT_ATOMS: atom_id res chain seq x y z
N MET A 1 20.27 -17.39 -54.27
CA MET A 1 19.54 -18.50 -53.64
C MET A 1 18.75 -17.90 -52.49
N GLY A 2 17.43 -18.09 -52.54
CA GLY A 2 16.45 -17.27 -51.83
C GLY A 2 16.37 -17.54 -50.33
N VAL A 3 16.08 -16.48 -49.57
CA VAL A 3 15.70 -16.57 -48.16
C VAL A 3 14.19 -16.39 -48.12
N ASP A 4 13.52 -17.47 -47.70
CA ASP A 4 12.07 -17.59 -47.69
C ASP A 4 11.51 -16.87 -46.46
N ALA A 5 10.70 -15.85 -46.71
CA ALA A 5 9.96 -15.13 -45.70
C ALA A 5 8.59 -15.78 -45.52
N ARG A 6 8.18 -15.89 -44.24
CA ARG A 6 6.81 -16.07 -43.70
C ARG A 6 6.59 -17.37 -42.94
N ARG A 7 6.54 -17.28 -41.61
CA ARG A 7 5.52 -17.96 -40.79
C ARG A 7 5.16 -17.05 -39.61
N TRP A 8 4.05 -16.34 -39.76
CA TRP A 8 3.31 -15.74 -38.65
C TRP A 8 2.60 -16.86 -37.86
N PRO A 9 2.46 -16.76 -36.53
CA PRO A 9 1.60 -17.65 -35.77
C PRO A 9 0.11 -17.38 -36.07
N PRO A 10 -0.77 -18.39 -35.91
CA PRO A 10 -2.21 -18.24 -36.16
C PRO A 10 -2.90 -17.33 -35.11
N PRO A 11 -4.04 -16.72 -35.45
CA PRO A 11 -4.79 -15.89 -34.52
C PRO A 11 -5.43 -16.73 -33.41
N LEU A 12 -5.43 -16.19 -32.19
CA LEU A 12 -6.12 -16.76 -31.03
C LEU A 12 -7.66 -16.70 -31.23
N PRO A 13 -8.41 -17.68 -30.68
CA PRO A 13 -9.87 -17.69 -30.75
C PRO A 13 -10.50 -16.58 -29.89
N PRO A 14 -11.74 -16.15 -30.20
CA PRO A 14 -12.43 -15.11 -29.45
C PRO A 14 -12.82 -15.60 -28.05
N VAL A 15 -12.40 -14.86 -27.03
CA VAL A 15 -12.86 -15.02 -25.65
C VAL A 15 -14.31 -14.54 -25.57
N TRP A 16 -15.21 -15.45 -25.20
CA TRP A 16 -16.56 -15.12 -24.75
C TRP A 16 -16.50 -14.83 -23.26
N GLY A 17 -16.67 -13.57 -22.88
CA GLY A 17 -16.79 -13.14 -21.49
C GLY A 17 -17.88 -12.08 -21.40
N GLY A 18 -19.06 -12.47 -20.90
CA GLY A 18 -20.11 -11.54 -20.55
C GLY A 18 -19.79 -10.87 -19.23
N GLU A 19 -19.71 -9.54 -19.24
CA GLU A 19 -19.74 -8.74 -18.02
C GLU A 19 -20.92 -7.77 -18.06
N SER A 20 -21.67 -7.79 -16.97
CA SER A 20 -22.81 -6.93 -16.72
C SER A 20 -22.30 -5.53 -16.40
N VAL A 21 -22.62 -4.57 -17.25
CA VAL A 21 -22.34 -3.15 -17.02
C VAL A 21 -23.27 -2.64 -15.91
N ALA A 22 -22.72 -2.44 -14.72
CA ALA A 22 -23.37 -1.64 -13.69
C ALA A 22 -23.17 -0.15 -14.03
N ALA A 23 -24.22 0.47 -14.57
CA ALA A 23 -24.25 1.91 -14.80
C ALA A 23 -24.33 2.66 -13.46
N LEU A 24 -23.29 3.44 -13.13
CA LEU A 24 -23.29 4.40 -12.03
C LEU A 24 -24.05 5.66 -12.45
N HIS A 25 -25.12 5.96 -11.72
CA HIS A 25 -25.93 7.17 -11.88
C HIS A 25 -25.19 8.38 -11.25
N PRO A 26 -25.04 9.52 -11.96
CA PRO A 26 -24.35 10.68 -11.43
C PRO A 26 -25.35 11.56 -10.67
N SER A 27 -25.61 11.26 -9.40
CA SER A 27 -26.19 12.23 -8.46
C SER A 27 -26.24 11.69 -7.03
N GLY A 28 -25.46 12.31 -6.14
CA GLY A 28 -25.88 12.52 -4.75
C GLY A 28 -25.45 11.46 -3.72
N LEU A 29 -24.42 11.83 -2.97
CA LEU A 29 -24.15 11.51 -1.56
C LEU A 29 -25.27 10.74 -0.82
N GLY A 30 -25.02 9.47 -0.54
CA GLY A 30 -25.82 8.70 0.42
C GLY A 30 -25.35 7.26 0.58
N CYS A 31 -24.53 6.98 1.58
CA CYS A 31 -24.35 5.61 2.07
C CYS A 31 -25.53 5.27 2.99
N VAL A 32 -26.32 4.25 2.64
CA VAL A 32 -27.38 3.71 3.50
C VAL A 32 -26.87 2.41 4.11
N CYS A 33 -26.52 2.44 5.39
CA CYS A 33 -26.26 1.22 6.16
C CYS A 33 -27.60 0.58 6.53
N GLN A 34 -27.87 -0.61 6.01
CA GLN A 34 -29.08 -1.37 6.33
C GLN A 34 -28.83 -2.18 7.61
N MET A 35 -29.48 -1.77 8.70
CA MET A 35 -29.45 -2.48 9.99
C MET A 35 -30.52 -3.58 10.05
N PRO A 36 -30.30 -4.67 10.81
CA PRO A 36 -31.27 -5.74 11.00
C PRO A 36 -32.56 -5.25 11.70
N PRO A 37 -33.69 -5.94 11.49
CA PRO A 37 -35.00 -5.48 11.95
C PRO A 37 -35.11 -5.51 13.47
N GLY A 38 -35.48 -4.37 14.07
CA GLY A 38 -35.77 -4.27 15.51
C GLY A 38 -35.16 -3.07 16.25
N GLN A 39 -34.34 -2.23 15.60
CA GLN A 39 -33.80 -1.01 16.22
C GLN A 39 -34.28 0.25 15.50
N GLY A 40 -34.68 1.25 16.29
CA GLY A 40 -35.23 2.52 15.80
C GLY A 40 -34.29 3.26 14.84
N ARG A 41 -34.88 3.98 13.87
CA ARG A 41 -34.16 4.72 12.83
C ARG A 41 -33.27 5.82 13.43
N ALA A 42 -31.95 5.67 13.33
CA ALA A 42 -31.01 6.78 13.49
C ALA A 42 -30.60 7.30 12.09
N ARG A 43 -30.71 8.61 11.85
CA ARG A 43 -30.19 9.26 10.64
C ARG A 43 -28.80 9.81 10.94
N ALA A 44 -27.77 9.27 10.29
CA ALA A 44 -26.45 9.90 10.24
C ALA A 44 -26.38 10.83 9.01
N ARG A 45 -25.84 12.04 9.17
CA ARG A 45 -25.44 12.91 8.05
C ARG A 45 -23.92 12.85 7.92
N CYS A 46 -23.42 12.54 6.74
CA CYS A 46 -22.00 12.70 6.41
C CYS A 46 -21.77 14.11 5.88
N GLY A 47 -20.88 14.89 6.51
CA GLY A 47 -20.39 16.17 6.00
C GLY A 47 -19.20 15.98 5.05
N PRO A 48 -18.87 16.99 4.21
CA PRO A 48 -17.65 16.96 3.41
C PRO A 48 -16.46 17.13 4.37
N ALA A 49 -15.43 16.30 4.20
CA ALA A 49 -14.29 16.10 5.10
C ALA A 49 -14.62 15.30 6.38
N GLY A 50 -14.88 14.00 6.23
CA GLY A 50 -14.44 12.90 7.12
C GLY A 50 -14.68 12.95 8.63
N ALA A 51 -15.32 13.99 9.18
CA ALA A 51 -15.52 14.19 10.60
C ALA A 51 -16.90 13.66 10.98
N LEU A 52 -16.93 12.51 11.65
CA LEU A 52 -18.13 11.96 12.24
C LEU A 52 -18.51 12.82 13.47
N THR A 53 -19.34 13.85 13.28
CA THR A 53 -19.85 14.66 14.40
C THR A 53 -21.04 13.94 15.02
N LEU A 54 -20.83 13.33 16.19
CA LEU A 54 -21.91 12.71 16.95
C LEU A 54 -22.75 13.82 17.61
N ALA A 55 -23.92 14.12 17.03
CA ALA A 55 -24.85 15.08 17.61
C ALA A 55 -25.49 14.47 18.89
N THR A 56 -25.09 14.98 20.05
CA THR A 56 -25.75 14.68 21.32
C THR A 56 -27.13 15.37 21.35
N ALA A 57 -28.19 14.57 21.35
CA ALA A 57 -29.54 15.04 21.59
C ALA A 57 -29.67 15.61 23.00
N THR A 58 -29.94 16.91 23.13
CA THR A 58 -30.32 17.55 24.39
C THR A 58 -31.79 17.25 24.70
N PRO A 59 -32.13 16.61 25.83
CA PRO A 59 -33.52 16.49 26.25
C PRO A 59 -33.99 17.83 26.83
N HIS A 60 -35.00 18.43 26.19
CA HIS A 60 -35.87 19.41 26.82
C HIS A 60 -36.89 18.65 27.67
N GLY A 61 -36.87 18.87 28.99
CA GLY A 61 -37.81 18.24 29.91
C GLY A 61 -37.70 18.79 31.32
N ASP A 62 -38.57 19.76 31.60
CA ASP A 62 -39.29 20.06 32.84
C ASP A 62 -38.60 19.99 34.22
N LEU A 63 -38.75 21.12 34.92
CA LEU A 63 -38.52 21.29 36.36
C LEU A 63 -39.35 20.30 37.18
N MET A 64 -38.66 19.39 37.90
CA MET A 64 -39.10 18.92 39.22
C MET A 64 -37.87 18.69 40.13
N SER A 65 -38.03 19.13 41.36
CA SER A 65 -37.06 19.28 42.46
C SER A 65 -36.27 18.02 42.88
N PRO A 66 -35.16 18.19 43.62
CA PRO A 66 -34.08 17.23 43.72
C PRO A 66 -34.29 16.24 44.86
N LEU A 67 -34.20 14.94 44.57
CA LEU A 67 -33.99 13.90 45.57
C LEU A 67 -32.60 13.31 45.40
N ASN A 68 -31.78 13.69 46.38
CA ASN A 68 -30.45 13.26 46.74
C ASN A 68 -30.20 11.74 46.49
N ARG A 69 -29.34 11.42 45.51
CA ARG A 69 -28.67 10.12 45.39
C ARG A 69 -27.22 10.33 44.93
N PRO A 70 -26.21 9.88 45.71
CA PRO A 70 -24.84 9.82 45.22
C PRO A 70 -24.68 8.59 44.31
N ALA A 71 -24.70 8.80 42.99
CA ALA A 71 -24.38 7.77 42.02
C ALA A 71 -22.95 7.99 41.49
N SER A 72 -21.99 7.39 42.19
CA SER A 72 -20.61 7.20 41.73
C SER A 72 -20.55 6.12 40.65
N PHE A 73 -20.86 6.44 39.38
CA PHE A 73 -20.66 5.50 38.27
C PHE A 73 -20.43 6.24 36.95
N LEU A 74 -19.21 6.73 36.69
CA LEU A 74 -18.84 7.25 35.36
C LEU A 74 -17.32 7.24 35.10
N PRO A 75 -16.65 6.07 35.03
CA PRO A 75 -15.40 6.02 34.24
C PRO A 75 -15.36 4.91 33.17
N ARG A 76 -16.47 4.20 32.88
CA ARG A 76 -16.41 3.02 32.00
C ARG A 76 -16.68 3.25 30.50
N LEU A 77 -17.17 4.42 30.08
CA LEU A 77 -17.60 4.64 28.69
C LEU A 77 -16.57 5.29 27.76
N VAL A 78 -15.47 5.84 28.30
CA VAL A 78 -14.47 6.55 27.46
C VAL A 78 -13.50 5.59 26.75
N GLY A 79 -13.33 4.35 27.25
CA GLY A 79 -12.37 3.39 26.69
C GLY A 79 -12.81 2.70 25.38
N ALA A 80 -14.12 2.62 25.11
CA ALA A 80 -14.63 1.83 23.99
C ALA A 80 -14.52 2.55 22.62
N ALA A 81 -14.58 3.88 22.61
CA ALA A 81 -14.55 4.66 21.36
C ALA A 81 -13.15 4.73 20.71
N ALA A 82 -12.08 4.68 21.52
CA ALA A 82 -10.70 4.76 21.01
C ALA A 82 -10.28 3.48 20.23
N VAL A 83 -10.79 2.31 20.63
CA VAL A 83 -10.49 1.04 19.95
C VAL A 83 -11.21 0.93 18.60
N ALA A 84 -12.43 1.46 18.50
CA ALA A 84 -13.20 1.47 17.26
C ALA A 84 -12.57 2.38 16.18
N ALA A 85 -11.99 3.52 16.56
CA ALA A 85 -11.29 4.40 15.63
C ALA A 85 -9.96 3.81 15.11
N ALA A 86 -9.27 3.01 15.93
CA ALA A 86 -8.02 2.35 15.54
C ALA A 86 -8.24 1.19 14.55
N LEU A 87 -9.42 0.54 14.57
CA LEU A 87 -9.75 -0.58 13.69
C LEU A 87 -10.18 -0.16 12.29
N CYS A 88 -10.64 1.08 12.09
CA CYS A 88 -11.17 1.53 10.80
C CYS A 88 -10.10 2.09 9.84
N GLY A 89 -8.84 2.24 10.27
CA GLY A 89 -7.75 2.78 9.44
C GLY A 89 -6.68 1.77 9.02
N GLY A 90 -6.80 0.50 9.42
CA GLY A 90 -5.81 -0.53 9.11
C GLY A 90 -5.93 -1.02 7.68
N GLY A 91 -5.05 -0.56 6.78
CA GLY A 91 -4.93 -1.12 5.42
C GLY A 91 -4.65 -2.62 5.47
N ALA A 92 -5.25 -3.41 4.57
CA ALA A 92 -5.04 -4.86 4.57
C ALA A 92 -3.54 -5.21 4.45
N ALA A 93 -3.09 -6.26 5.14
CA ALA A 93 -1.84 -6.87 4.71
C ALA A 93 -2.00 -7.38 3.30
N HIS A 94 -0.96 -7.16 2.53
CA HIS A 94 -0.90 -7.60 1.16
C HIS A 94 0.55 -7.94 0.86
N ALA A 95 0.75 -9.11 0.26
CA ALA A 95 1.96 -9.41 -0.47
C ALA A 95 1.75 -8.89 -1.89
N GLY A 96 2.44 -7.80 -2.23
CA GLY A 96 2.49 -7.28 -3.59
C GLY A 96 3.59 -7.96 -4.37
N LEU A 97 3.25 -8.42 -5.56
CA LEU A 97 4.22 -8.77 -6.60
C LEU A 97 4.12 -7.66 -7.65
N LEU A 98 5.24 -7.02 -7.96
CA LEU A 98 5.32 -6.08 -9.08
C LEU A 98 5.90 -6.84 -10.28
N THR A 99 5.11 -6.91 -11.34
CA THR A 99 5.38 -7.60 -12.61
C THR A 99 5.48 -6.64 -13.79
N PHE A 100 5.21 -5.34 -13.60
CA PHE A 100 5.38 -4.30 -14.62
C PHE A 100 4.56 -4.51 -15.92
N ASP A 101 3.51 -5.31 -15.84
CA ASP A 101 2.61 -5.72 -16.91
C ASP A 101 1.64 -4.59 -17.34
N HIS A 102 1.70 -3.44 -16.68
CA HIS A 102 0.87 -2.26 -16.96
C HIS A 102 1.70 -0.98 -17.17
N PRO A 103 2.54 -0.89 -18.23
CA PRO A 103 3.47 0.23 -18.45
C PRO A 103 2.79 1.59 -18.68
N GLY A 104 1.48 1.62 -18.95
CA GLY A 104 0.69 2.84 -19.22
C GLY A 104 0.39 3.73 -18.00
N LEU A 105 0.99 3.46 -16.83
CA LEU A 105 0.64 4.08 -15.54
C LEU A 105 1.72 5.00 -14.95
N ILE A 106 2.69 5.47 -15.75
CA ILE A 106 3.67 6.46 -15.26
C ILE A 106 3.05 7.86 -15.24
N ASP A 107 3.01 8.47 -14.05
CA ASP A 107 2.71 9.89 -13.87
C ASP A 107 4.02 10.69 -13.78
N ILE A 108 4.18 11.71 -14.62
CA ILE A 108 5.37 12.57 -14.64
C ILE A 108 4.96 13.98 -14.23
N ASP A 109 5.49 14.42 -13.09
CA ASP A 109 5.32 15.80 -12.64
C ASP A 109 6.32 16.72 -13.36
N ASN A 110 5.83 17.44 -14.38
CA ASN A 110 6.65 18.37 -15.17
C ASN A 110 7.27 19.54 -14.36
N ALA A 111 6.80 19.81 -13.13
CA ALA A 111 7.38 20.85 -12.29
C ALA A 111 8.62 20.36 -11.52
N THR A 112 8.65 19.08 -11.14
CA THR A 112 9.74 18.48 -10.35
C THR A 112 10.58 17.47 -11.13
N ASP A 113 10.15 17.11 -12.34
CA ASP A 113 10.73 16.06 -13.18
C ASP A 113 10.80 14.68 -12.50
N ILE A 114 9.88 14.44 -11.57
CA ILE A 114 9.73 13.18 -10.85
C ILE A 114 8.67 12.33 -11.54
N ALA A 115 9.06 11.13 -11.95
CA ALA A 115 8.15 10.08 -12.41
C ALA A 115 7.66 9.24 -11.22
N ARG A 116 6.43 8.74 -11.33
CA ARG A 116 5.80 7.82 -10.39
C ARG A 116 5.11 6.69 -11.14
N TYR A 117 5.37 5.47 -10.73
CA TYR A 117 4.72 4.26 -11.25
C TYR A 117 4.04 3.53 -10.11
N HIS A 118 2.77 3.15 -10.28
CA HIS A 118 1.94 2.55 -9.22
C HIS A 118 1.55 1.11 -9.60
N GLU A 119 1.81 0.16 -8.72
CA GLU A 119 1.44 -1.24 -8.92
C GLU A 119 1.36 -2.00 -7.60
N ALA A 120 0.39 -2.91 -7.45
CA ALA A 120 0.25 -3.81 -6.30
C ALA A 120 0.27 -3.14 -4.91
N GLY A 121 -0.12 -1.86 -4.82
CA GLY A 121 -0.10 -1.06 -3.58
C GLY A 121 1.28 -0.48 -3.24
N PHE A 122 2.18 -0.44 -4.21
CA PHE A 122 3.50 0.17 -4.13
C PHE A 122 3.65 1.27 -5.18
N VAL A 123 4.58 2.18 -4.91
CA VAL A 123 4.97 3.28 -5.79
C VAL A 123 6.46 3.22 -6.02
N ILE A 124 6.86 3.21 -7.29
CA ILE A 124 8.23 3.49 -7.71
C ILE A 124 8.32 4.96 -8.09
N SER A 125 9.31 5.68 -7.55
CA SER A 125 9.49 7.11 -7.81
C SER A 125 10.96 7.50 -7.92
N GLY A 126 11.24 8.51 -8.74
CA GLY A 126 12.58 9.00 -9.00
C GLY A 126 12.56 9.99 -10.16
N PRO A 127 13.71 10.51 -10.60
CA PRO A 127 13.79 11.34 -11.78
C PRO A 127 13.26 10.60 -13.02
N SER A 128 12.56 11.32 -13.90
CA SER A 128 11.90 10.75 -15.08
C SER A 128 12.86 10.05 -16.06
N ALA A 129 14.14 10.44 -16.04
CA ALA A 129 15.19 9.86 -16.87
C ALA A 129 15.90 8.64 -16.24
N SER A 130 15.65 8.34 -14.95
CA SER A 130 16.40 7.31 -14.22
C SER A 130 15.80 5.92 -14.32
N PHE A 131 14.52 5.80 -14.69
CA PHE A 131 13.85 4.52 -14.85
C PHE A 131 12.74 4.55 -15.89
N LEU A 132 12.45 3.39 -16.50
CA LEU A 132 11.39 3.21 -17.50
C LEU A 132 10.78 1.80 -17.35
N PRO A 133 9.50 1.65 -16.97
CA PRO A 133 8.79 0.40 -17.10
C PRO A 133 8.51 0.12 -18.58
N LEU A 134 9.02 -1.00 -19.09
CA LEU A 134 8.87 -1.47 -20.47
C LEU A 134 8.71 -2.98 -20.45
N ASP A 135 7.89 -3.54 -21.35
CA ASP A 135 7.86 -4.97 -21.65
C ASP A 135 7.93 -5.91 -20.43
N ASP A 136 7.06 -5.67 -19.43
CA ASP A 136 6.96 -6.48 -18.20
C ASP A 136 8.21 -6.41 -17.29
N ALA A 137 9.01 -5.35 -17.38
CA ALA A 137 10.12 -5.08 -16.48
C ALA A 137 10.32 -3.59 -16.20
N MET A 138 11.01 -3.28 -15.10
CA MET A 138 11.47 -1.94 -14.77
C MET A 138 12.93 -1.75 -15.15
N PHE A 139 13.19 -0.96 -16.18
CA PHE A 139 14.54 -0.66 -16.63
C PHE A 139 15.14 0.53 -15.88
N GLY A 140 16.42 0.45 -15.56
CA GLY A 140 17.18 1.51 -14.90
C GLY A 140 18.66 1.45 -15.25
N GLY A 141 19.44 2.35 -14.63
CA GLY A 141 20.89 2.42 -14.87
C GLY A 141 21.26 3.18 -16.15
N PHE A 142 20.37 4.06 -16.63
CA PHE A 142 20.68 5.07 -17.64
C PHE A 142 21.68 6.11 -17.11
N ASP A 143 21.64 6.33 -15.78
CA ASP A 143 22.58 7.11 -15.00
C ASP A 143 22.79 6.47 -13.61
N SER A 144 23.59 7.12 -12.76
CA SER A 144 23.81 6.68 -11.37
C SER A 144 22.77 7.21 -10.38
N THR A 145 21.69 7.84 -10.87
CA THR A 145 20.71 8.49 -10.01
C THR A 145 19.72 7.44 -9.50
N PRO A 146 19.52 7.32 -8.18
CA PRO A 146 18.64 6.30 -7.64
C PRO A 146 17.17 6.61 -7.92
N PHE A 147 16.38 5.55 -8.07
CA PHE A 147 14.94 5.58 -7.88
C PHE A 147 14.56 4.70 -6.68
N THR A 148 13.34 4.86 -6.19
CA THR A 148 12.91 4.29 -4.92
C THR A 148 11.57 3.58 -5.04
N LEU A 149 11.44 2.46 -4.35
CA LEU A 149 10.21 1.70 -4.14
C LEU A 149 9.70 1.98 -2.72
N SER A 150 8.45 2.40 -2.61
CA SER A 150 7.79 2.66 -1.33
C SER A 150 6.37 2.12 -1.34
N ARG A 151 5.78 1.93 -0.15
CA ARG A 151 4.38 1.53 -0.04
C ARG A 151 3.47 2.72 -0.38
N GLU A 152 2.43 2.49 -1.16
CA GLU A 152 1.42 3.51 -1.43
C GLU A 152 0.68 3.91 -0.14
N GLY A 153 0.58 5.22 0.11
CA GLY A 153 0.09 5.74 1.39
C GLY A 153 1.06 5.61 2.57
N GLY A 154 2.27 5.11 2.33
CA GLY A 154 3.36 4.99 3.30
C GLY A 154 3.24 3.83 4.29
N GLY A 155 4.14 3.82 5.26
CA GLY A 155 4.25 2.79 6.28
C GLY A 155 5.29 1.72 5.95
N LEU A 156 5.34 0.70 6.80
CA LEU A 156 6.38 -0.33 6.74
C LEU A 156 6.00 -1.45 5.76
N PHE A 157 6.99 -1.97 5.05
CA PHE A 157 6.90 -3.19 4.26
C PHE A 157 8.18 -4.02 4.40
N SER A 158 8.21 -5.20 3.79
CA SER A 158 9.39 -6.06 3.74
C SER A 158 9.64 -6.44 2.29
N LEU A 159 10.88 -6.28 1.82
CA LEU A 159 11.28 -6.77 0.50
C LEU A 159 11.77 -8.21 0.64
N GLN A 160 11.21 -9.13 -0.16
CA GLN A 160 11.48 -10.56 -0.05
C GLN A 160 12.42 -11.05 -1.15
N SER A 161 12.13 -10.66 -2.40
CA SER A 161 12.94 -11.03 -3.55
C SER A 161 12.69 -10.11 -4.73
N PHE A 162 13.58 -10.17 -5.72
CA PHE A 162 13.40 -9.60 -7.04
C PHE A 162 14.30 -10.30 -8.04
N ASP A 163 13.93 -10.25 -9.32
CA ASP A 163 14.79 -10.63 -10.43
C ASP A 163 15.53 -9.40 -10.96
N ALA A 164 16.80 -9.58 -11.34
CA ALA A 164 17.61 -8.58 -11.98
C ALA A 164 18.31 -9.16 -13.21
N LEU A 165 18.13 -8.52 -14.36
CA LEU A 165 18.78 -8.85 -15.62
C LEU A 165 19.73 -7.71 -16.03
N PRO A 166 20.97 -7.99 -16.45
CA PRO A 166 21.83 -6.96 -17.01
C PRO A 166 21.34 -6.52 -18.39
N GLU A 167 21.34 -5.21 -18.62
CA GLU A 167 20.95 -4.61 -19.90
C GLU A 167 22.11 -3.80 -20.46
N ASP A 168 22.43 -4.04 -21.74
CA ASP A 168 23.52 -3.34 -22.40
C ASP A 168 23.01 -2.11 -23.14
N PHE A 169 23.03 -0.97 -22.45
CA PHE A 169 22.80 0.35 -23.04
C PHE A 169 24.08 0.98 -23.63
N GLY A 170 25.16 0.21 -23.81
CA GLY A 170 26.45 0.67 -24.33
C GLY A 170 27.46 1.08 -23.26
N PHE A 171 27.18 0.81 -21.97
CA PHE A 171 28.05 1.15 -20.85
C PHE A 171 28.88 -0.04 -20.33
N GLY A 172 28.60 -1.26 -20.81
CA GLY A 172 29.21 -2.49 -20.30
C GLY A 172 28.60 -2.98 -18.99
N PRO A 173 29.10 -4.11 -18.44
CA PRO A 173 28.57 -4.69 -17.21
C PRO A 173 28.80 -3.76 -16.02
N GLY A 174 27.76 -3.55 -15.22
CA GLY A 174 27.78 -2.67 -14.06
C GLY A 174 27.53 -3.41 -12.74
N THR A 175 27.20 -2.65 -11.70
CA THR A 175 26.72 -3.17 -10.43
C THR A 175 25.39 -2.54 -10.11
N LEU A 176 24.43 -3.36 -9.69
CA LEU A 176 23.18 -2.90 -9.08
C LEU A 176 23.39 -2.75 -7.58
N LEU A 177 23.20 -1.53 -7.09
CA LEU A 177 23.19 -1.18 -5.68
C LEU A 177 21.74 -1.06 -5.21
N VAL A 178 21.41 -1.86 -4.19
CA VAL A 178 20.09 -1.83 -3.56
C VAL A 178 20.26 -1.45 -2.09
N SER A 179 19.49 -0.48 -1.62
CA SER A 179 19.52 0.00 -0.24
C SER A 179 18.14 -0.07 0.38
N GLY A 180 18.00 -0.76 1.51
CA GLY A 180 16.79 -0.72 2.33
C GLY A 180 16.87 0.39 3.36
N LEU A 181 15.86 1.26 3.39
CA LEU A 181 15.78 2.40 4.30
C LEU A 181 14.60 2.26 5.27
N LEU A 182 14.84 2.64 6.52
CA LEU A 182 13.82 2.85 7.56
C LEU A 182 13.89 4.31 8.00
N ASP A 183 12.84 5.07 7.71
CA ASP A 183 12.75 6.51 8.00
C ASP A 183 13.94 7.31 7.45
N GLY A 184 14.39 6.95 6.24
CA GLY A 184 15.53 7.59 5.55
C GLY A 184 16.91 7.12 6.01
N VAL A 185 17.00 6.23 7.01
CA VAL A 185 18.26 5.62 7.45
C VAL A 185 18.46 4.28 6.75
N GLN A 186 19.61 4.10 6.10
CA GLN A 186 19.97 2.80 5.50
C GLN A 186 20.16 1.76 6.60
N VAL A 187 19.36 0.69 6.55
CA VAL A 187 19.42 -0.46 7.47
C VAL A 187 19.83 -1.75 6.79
N ALA A 188 19.72 -1.80 5.45
CA ALA A 188 20.16 -2.92 4.63
C ALA A 188 20.83 -2.42 3.35
N SER A 189 21.76 -3.20 2.81
CA SER A 189 22.46 -2.91 1.56
C SER A 189 22.84 -4.20 0.87
N LEU A 190 22.75 -4.20 -0.46
CA LEU A 190 23.11 -5.29 -1.35
C LEU A 190 23.77 -4.69 -2.60
N ALA A 191 24.84 -5.33 -3.05
CA ALA A 191 25.46 -5.06 -4.33
C ALA A 191 25.40 -6.35 -5.15
N ALA A 192 24.79 -6.29 -6.33
CA ALA A 192 24.70 -7.40 -7.27
C ALA A 192 25.48 -7.06 -8.54
N ASP A 193 26.33 -7.98 -8.96
CA ASP A 193 27.08 -7.85 -10.21
C ASP A 193 26.14 -8.04 -11.41
N LEU A 194 26.13 -7.08 -12.35
CA LEU A 194 25.31 -7.12 -13.56
C LEU A 194 26.10 -7.79 -14.70
N SER A 195 26.68 -8.96 -14.41
CA SER A 195 27.33 -9.82 -15.40
C SER A 195 26.44 -10.96 -15.89
N SER A 196 25.37 -11.28 -15.14
CA SER A 196 24.38 -12.31 -15.50
C SER A 196 23.03 -12.05 -14.82
N ALA A 197 21.97 -12.61 -15.38
CA ALA A 197 20.65 -12.65 -14.75
C ALA A 197 20.74 -13.27 -13.34
N SER A 198 20.00 -12.72 -12.38
CA SER A 198 19.99 -13.20 -11.00
C SER A 198 18.61 -13.08 -10.37
N HIS A 199 18.22 -14.12 -9.63
CA HIS A 199 17.10 -14.06 -8.69
C HIS A 199 17.67 -13.83 -7.30
N LEU A 200 17.34 -12.70 -6.68
CA LEU A 200 17.90 -12.26 -5.42
C LEU A 200 16.88 -12.47 -4.30
N VAL A 201 17.13 -13.44 -3.43
CA VAL A 201 16.33 -13.68 -2.21
C VAL A 201 16.96 -12.95 -1.04
N LEU A 202 16.15 -12.17 -0.32
CA LEU A 202 16.60 -11.28 0.72
C LEU A 202 16.35 -11.84 2.12
N ASP A 203 17.27 -11.54 3.02
CA ASP A 203 17.18 -11.98 4.42
C ASP A 203 16.29 -11.05 5.27
N SER A 204 16.15 -11.37 6.56
CA SER A 204 15.29 -10.64 7.48
C SER A 204 15.69 -9.18 7.74
N ARG A 205 16.88 -8.73 7.30
CA ARG A 205 17.28 -7.31 7.38
C ARG A 205 16.49 -6.43 6.42
N TRP A 206 15.84 -7.03 5.43
CA TRP A 206 14.98 -6.36 4.46
C TRP A 206 13.52 -6.27 4.91
N ALA A 207 13.25 -6.51 6.19
CA ALA A 207 11.95 -6.29 6.80
C ALA A 207 11.83 -4.90 7.43
N GLN A 208 10.60 -4.42 7.57
CA GLN A 208 10.27 -3.13 8.21
C GLN A 208 10.98 -1.94 7.55
N LEU A 209 10.96 -1.90 6.23
CA LEU A 209 11.48 -0.80 5.42
C LEU A 209 10.36 0.20 5.15
N THR A 210 10.69 1.49 5.08
CA THR A 210 9.83 2.53 4.53
C THR A 210 10.08 2.72 3.04
N GLU A 211 11.30 2.41 2.58
CA GLU A 211 11.73 2.62 1.21
C GLU A 211 12.83 1.61 0.82
N VAL A 212 12.89 1.26 -0.46
CA VAL A 212 14.05 0.58 -1.07
C VAL A 212 14.55 1.42 -2.23
N SER A 213 15.83 1.76 -2.23
CA SER A 213 16.46 2.51 -3.31
C SER A 213 17.27 1.58 -4.23
N PHE A 214 17.15 1.79 -5.54
CA PHE A 214 17.89 1.08 -6.58
C PHE A 214 18.74 2.08 -7.37
N ALA A 215 20.01 1.75 -7.60
CA ALA A 215 20.91 2.52 -8.45
C ALA A 215 21.85 1.57 -9.19
N GLY A 216 22.21 1.88 -10.43
CA GLY A 216 23.13 1.08 -11.23
C GLY A 216 24.35 1.87 -11.66
N THR A 217 25.48 1.18 -11.87
CA THR A 217 26.60 1.71 -12.67
C THR A 217 26.59 1.24 -14.12
N GLY A 218 25.57 0.45 -14.48
CA GLY A 218 25.28 -0.06 -15.82
C GLY A 218 23.79 -0.34 -15.94
N GLY A 219 23.32 -0.66 -17.15
CA GLY A 219 21.91 -0.92 -17.42
C GLY A 219 21.42 -2.20 -16.75
N PHE A 220 20.18 -2.16 -16.25
CA PHE A 220 19.52 -3.33 -15.68
C PHE A 220 18.01 -3.28 -15.91
N ALA A 221 17.38 -4.45 -15.87
CA ALA A 221 15.93 -4.62 -15.77
C ALA A 221 15.59 -5.36 -14.48
N LEU A 222 14.59 -4.87 -13.74
CA LEU A 222 14.03 -5.50 -12.55
C LEU A 222 12.65 -6.06 -12.85
N ASP A 223 12.35 -7.25 -12.35
CA ASP A 223 11.03 -7.88 -12.44
C ASP A 223 10.75 -8.73 -11.20
N ASN A 224 9.51 -9.21 -11.04
CA ASN A 224 9.04 -10.10 -9.99
C ASN A 224 9.42 -9.60 -8.59
N ILE A 225 9.25 -8.30 -8.34
CA ILE A 225 9.58 -7.70 -7.05
C ILE A 225 8.52 -8.14 -6.04
N ALA A 226 8.89 -9.04 -5.15
CA ALA A 226 8.03 -9.55 -4.10
C ALA A 226 8.22 -8.72 -2.83
N ALA A 227 7.17 -8.02 -2.42
CA ALA A 227 7.15 -7.18 -1.22
C ALA A 227 5.92 -7.50 -0.36
N ASN A 228 6.05 -7.46 0.96
CA ASN A 228 4.96 -7.79 1.89
C ASN A 228 4.72 -6.67 2.90
N VAL A 229 3.46 -6.30 3.07
CA VAL A 229 3.00 -5.33 4.06
C VAL A 229 2.46 -6.06 5.29
N PRO A 230 3.03 -5.84 6.49
CA PRO A 230 2.52 -6.44 7.73
C PRO A 230 1.05 -6.07 8.01
N GLU A 231 0.28 -7.02 8.55
CA GLU A 231 -1.11 -6.77 8.96
C GLU A 231 -1.15 -5.73 10.09
N PRO A 232 -1.82 -4.56 9.91
CA PRO A 232 -2.01 -3.63 11.02
C PRO A 232 -2.89 -4.23 12.11
N GLY A 233 -3.72 -5.22 11.77
CA GLY A 233 -4.61 -5.92 12.70
C GLY A 233 -3.86 -6.69 13.79
N SER A 234 -2.72 -7.33 13.47
CA SER A 234 -2.04 -8.19 14.45
C SER A 234 -1.48 -7.37 15.62
N LEU A 235 -0.90 -6.19 15.34
CA LEU A 235 -0.37 -5.30 16.39
C LEU A 235 -1.48 -4.70 17.25
N ALA A 236 -2.58 -4.28 16.64
CA ALA A 236 -3.74 -3.76 17.36
C ALA A 236 -4.36 -4.83 18.27
N LEU A 237 -4.43 -6.09 17.80
CA LEU A 237 -5.04 -7.18 18.54
C LEU A 237 -4.13 -7.68 19.68
N THR A 238 -2.82 -7.78 19.46
CA THR A 238 -1.84 -8.07 20.53
C THR A 238 -1.80 -6.95 21.56
N GLY A 239 -1.80 -5.68 21.12
CA GLY A 239 -1.85 -4.52 22.02
C GLY A 239 -3.13 -4.50 22.86
N SER A 240 -4.27 -4.78 22.25
CA SER A 240 -5.56 -4.87 22.94
C SER A 240 -5.59 -6.01 23.96
N ALA A 241 -5.06 -7.20 23.61
CA ALA A 241 -4.96 -8.33 24.52
C ALA A 241 -4.10 -8.01 25.75
N LEU A 242 -2.97 -7.30 25.56
CA LEU A 242 -2.09 -6.89 26.65
C LEU A 242 -2.78 -5.89 27.59
N LEU A 243 -3.50 -4.91 27.03
CA LEU A 243 -4.27 -3.93 27.83
C LEU A 243 -5.40 -4.61 28.64
N ILE A 244 -6.08 -5.60 28.06
CA ILE A 244 -7.10 -6.39 28.78
C ILE A 244 -6.46 -7.21 29.91
N ALA A 245 -5.31 -7.84 29.65
CA ALA A 245 -4.59 -8.63 30.65
C ALA A 245 -4.09 -7.77 31.82
N LEU A 246 -3.51 -6.60 31.54
CA LEU A 246 -3.06 -5.63 32.55
C LEU A 246 -4.23 -5.01 33.33
N GLY A 247 -5.36 -4.75 32.65
CA GLY A 247 -6.59 -4.26 33.28
C GLY A 247 -7.22 -5.27 34.23
N ARG A 248 -7.13 -6.57 33.94
CA ARG A 248 -7.58 -7.65 34.85
C ARG A 248 -6.70 -7.78 36.08
N ARG A 249 -5.37 -7.61 35.94
CA ARG A 249 -4.42 -7.73 37.06
C ARG A 249 -4.56 -6.63 38.12
N ARG A 250 -5.11 -5.46 37.78
CA ARG A 250 -5.36 -4.37 38.75
C ARG A 250 -6.68 -4.50 39.50
N ARG A 251 -7.51 -5.49 39.18
CA ARG A 251 -8.81 -5.75 39.85
C ARG A 251 -8.83 -7.02 40.71
N ALA A 252 -7.77 -7.82 40.66
CA ALA A 252 -7.50 -8.87 41.62
C ALA A 252 -6.61 -8.31 42.73
#